data_AF-A0A1M3P2Y4-F1
#
_entry.id   AF-A0A1M3P2Y4-F1
#
_cell.length_a   1.000
_cell.length_b   1.000
_cell.length_c   1.000
_cell.angle_alpha   90.00
_cell.angle_beta   90.00
_cell.angle_gamma   90.00
#
_symmetry.space_group_name_H-M   'P 1'
#
loop_
_entity.id
_entity.type
_entity.pdbx_description
1 polymer ?
#
loop_
_entity_poly.entity_id
_entity_poly.type
_entity_poly.pdbx_seq_one_letter_code
_entity_poly.pdbx_strand_id
1 'polypeptide(L)'
;MTKKPAPLLDKNGKPVINQYGHVVSARITPEQEPVIDKMFAEGKSKRAICDELNITDRRLNTYLEEKNKPEKLAALSLTTYVATQLPVLIETVGELLTAFKELETRVCQLQTEVKMVRQAQRRNQIGREKLEREKRTTKKQLSDLRRRYWQRTGQKPL
;
A
#
# COMPACT_ATOMS: atom_id res chain seq x y z
N MET A 1 -23.30 -3.43 13.29
CA MET A 1 -24.56 -3.99 13.81
C MET A 1 -25.44 -4.30 12.61
N THR A 2 -25.64 -5.57 12.27
CA THR A 2 -26.50 -5.98 11.16
C THR A 2 -27.95 -5.72 11.55
N LYS A 3 -28.60 -4.74 10.91
CA LYS A 3 -30.05 -4.56 11.06
C LYS A 3 -30.71 -5.79 10.48
N LYS A 4 -31.52 -6.50 11.27
CA LYS A 4 -32.31 -7.61 10.74
C LYS A 4 -33.32 -7.04 9.74
N PRO A 5 -33.41 -7.59 8.52
CA PRO A 5 -34.34 -7.13 7.51
C PRO A 5 -35.76 -7.18 8.05
N ALA A 6 -36.56 -6.15 7.73
CA ALA A 6 -37.89 -6.01 8.27
C ALA A 6 -38.75 -7.25 7.91
N PRO A 7 -39.37 -7.92 8.88
CA PRO A 7 -40.29 -9.02 8.63
C PRO A 7 -41.48 -8.53 7.79
N LEU A 8 -41.91 -9.33 6.82
CA LEU A 8 -43.25 -9.17 6.26
C LEU A 8 -44.24 -9.42 7.41
N LEU A 9 -45.19 -8.51 7.64
CA LEU A 9 -46.18 -8.63 8.70
C LEU A 9 -47.53 -9.09 8.13
N ASP A 10 -48.25 -9.94 8.87
CA ASP A 10 -49.64 -10.29 8.57
C ASP A 10 -50.61 -9.14 8.95
N LYS A 11 -51.90 -9.31 8.66
CA LYS A 11 -52.95 -8.31 8.98
C LYS A 11 -53.06 -7.99 10.48
N ASN A 12 -52.49 -8.82 11.35
CA ASN A 12 -52.48 -8.69 12.80
C ASN A 12 -51.10 -8.23 13.33
N GLY A 13 -50.17 -7.82 12.46
CA GLY A 13 -48.86 -7.32 12.83
C GLY A 13 -47.85 -8.41 13.24
N LYS A 14 -48.11 -9.70 12.96
CA LYS A 14 -47.17 -10.80 13.26
C LYS A 14 -46.26 -11.09 12.07
N PRO A 15 -44.98 -11.47 12.29
CA PRO A 15 -44.09 -11.88 11.21
C PRO A 15 -44.70 -13.04 10.43
N VAL A 16 -44.76 -12.93 9.11
CA VAL A 16 -45.18 -14.01 8.23
C VAL A 16 -44.07 -15.06 8.21
N ILE A 17 -44.39 -16.27 8.63
CA ILE A 17 -43.46 -17.40 8.70
C ILE A 17 -43.74 -18.32 7.52
N ASN A 18 -42.69 -18.78 6.84
CA ASN A 18 -42.83 -19.75 5.74
C ASN A 18 -43.12 -21.17 6.28
N GLN A 19 -43.37 -22.10 5.36
CA GLN A 19 -43.66 -23.51 5.65
C GLN A 19 -42.53 -24.23 6.43
N TYR A 20 -41.34 -23.62 6.50
CA TYR A 20 -40.13 -24.16 7.13
C TYR A 20 -39.75 -23.42 8.42
N GLY A 21 -40.62 -22.54 8.96
CA GLY A 21 -40.36 -21.84 10.22
C GLY A 21 -39.48 -20.58 10.11
N HIS A 22 -39.14 -20.14 8.90
CA HIS A 22 -38.34 -18.91 8.68
C HIS A 22 -39.21 -17.69 8.43
N VAL A 23 -38.80 -16.55 8.99
CA VAL A 23 -39.43 -15.25 8.77
C VAL A 23 -39.27 -14.82 7.31
N VAL A 24 -40.39 -14.55 6.64
CA VAL A 24 -40.45 -14.07 5.27
C VAL A 24 -40.16 -12.58 5.26
N SER A 25 -39.15 -12.14 4.49
CA SER A 25 -38.91 -10.72 4.27
C SER A 25 -39.85 -10.16 3.20
N ALA A 26 -40.14 -8.87 3.31
CA ALA A 26 -40.92 -8.13 2.32
C ALA A 26 -40.38 -8.33 0.89
N ARG A 27 -41.28 -8.29 -0.10
CA ARG A 27 -40.88 -8.29 -1.51
C ARG A 27 -40.30 -6.91 -1.86
N ILE A 28 -39.40 -6.88 -2.83
CA ILE A 28 -38.86 -5.64 -3.38
C ILE A 28 -40.03 -4.89 -4.02
N THR A 29 -40.19 -3.62 -3.68
CA THR A 29 -41.23 -2.77 -4.25
C THR A 29 -40.77 -2.19 -5.59
N PRO A 30 -41.69 -1.86 -6.52
CA PRO A 30 -41.32 -1.24 -7.81
C PRO A 30 -40.51 0.06 -7.65
N GLU A 31 -40.71 0.79 -6.56
CA GLU A 31 -39.96 2.01 -6.23
C GLU A 31 -38.51 1.73 -5.78
N GLN A 32 -38.22 0.52 -5.30
CA GLN A 32 -36.88 0.11 -4.85
C GLN A 32 -36.02 -0.42 -6.00
N GLU A 33 -36.63 -0.95 -7.06
CA GLU A 33 -35.92 -1.46 -8.23
C GLU A 33 -34.96 -0.45 -8.88
N PRO A 34 -35.37 0.78 -9.24
CA PRO A 34 -34.45 1.75 -9.85
C PRO A 34 -33.34 2.19 -8.88
N VAL A 35 -33.60 2.15 -7.57
CA VAL A 35 -32.61 2.48 -6.53
C VAL A 35 -31.57 1.36 -6.44
N ILE A 36 -32.00 0.11 -6.48
CA ILE A 36 -31.12 -1.06 -6.52
C ILE A 36 -30.26 -1.02 -7.78
N ASP A 37 -30.87 -0.77 -8.95
CA ASP A 37 -30.16 -0.71 -10.22
C ASP A 37 -29.09 0.38 -10.23
N LYS A 38 -29.42 1.56 -9.67
CA LYS A 38 -28.47 2.66 -9.52
C LYS A 38 -27.34 2.31 -8.55
N MET A 39 -27.63 1.72 -7.39
CA MET A 39 -26.61 1.33 -6.41
C MET A 39 -25.66 0.24 -6.96
N PHE A 40 -26.18 -0.70 -7.74
CA PHE A 40 -25.34 -1.67 -8.46
C PHE A 40 -24.51 -1.00 -9.55
N ALA A 41 -25.10 -0.08 -10.31
CA ALA A 41 -24.42 0.70 -11.34
C ALA A 41 -23.38 1.67 -10.77
N GLU A 42 -23.41 1.97 -9.47
CA GLU A 42 -22.39 2.69 -8.71
C GLU A 42 -21.33 1.75 -8.09
N GLY A 43 -21.46 0.43 -8.29
CA GLY A 43 -20.51 -0.56 -7.79
C GLY A 43 -20.66 -0.91 -6.31
N LYS A 44 -21.79 -0.59 -5.66
CA LYS A 44 -22.02 -0.97 -4.25
C LYS A 44 -22.11 -2.50 -4.12
N SER A 45 -21.54 -3.02 -3.04
CA SER A 45 -21.62 -4.47 -2.74
C SER A 45 -23.05 -4.91 -2.41
N LYS A 46 -23.40 -6.16 -2.73
CA LYS A 46 -24.72 -6.75 -2.39
C LYS A 46 -25.12 -6.53 -0.94
N ARG A 47 -24.15 -6.68 -0.02
CA ARG A 47 -24.36 -6.47 1.42
C ARG A 47 -24.73 -5.02 1.75
N ALA A 48 -24.01 -4.06 1.16
CA ALA A 48 -24.30 -2.64 1.37
C ALA A 48 -25.71 -2.27 0.87
N ILE A 49 -26.12 -2.81 -0.28
CA ILE A 49 -27.47 -2.61 -0.84
C ILE A 49 -28.54 -3.22 0.07
N CYS A 50 -28.33 -4.44 0.54
CA CYS A 50 -29.23 -5.11 1.50
C CYS A 50 -29.36 -4.34 2.82
N ASP A 51 -28.26 -3.80 3.34
CA ASP A 51 -28.25 -3.01 4.59
C ASP A 51 -28.94 -1.65 4.42
N GLU A 52 -28.73 -0.99 3.27
CA GLU A 52 -29.28 0.35 2.98
C GLU A 52 -30.78 0.31 2.68
N LEU A 53 -31.25 -0.75 2.00
CA LEU A 53 -32.66 -0.94 1.64
C LEU A 53 -33.41 -1.86 2.61
N ASN A 54 -32.70 -2.43 3.60
CA ASN A 54 -33.24 -3.38 4.58
C ASN A 54 -33.88 -4.62 3.93
N ILE A 55 -33.26 -5.12 2.85
CA ILE A 55 -33.69 -6.27 2.03
C ILE A 55 -32.83 -7.50 2.38
N THR A 56 -33.37 -8.71 2.21
CA THR A 56 -32.57 -9.94 2.36
C THR A 56 -31.73 -10.25 1.12
N ASP A 57 -30.55 -10.84 1.32
CA ASP A 57 -29.68 -11.33 0.23
C ASP A 57 -30.42 -12.24 -0.76
N ARG A 58 -31.33 -13.09 -0.24
CA ARG A 58 -32.13 -14.00 -1.07
C ARG A 58 -33.03 -13.24 -2.04
N ARG A 59 -33.69 -12.17 -1.60
CA ARG A 59 -34.56 -11.33 -2.46
C ARG A 59 -33.76 -10.59 -3.50
N LEU A 60 -32.61 -10.04 -3.11
CA LEU A 60 -31.72 -9.37 -4.04
C LEU A 60 -31.21 -10.33 -5.13
N ASN A 61 -30.86 -11.57 -4.78
CA ASN A 61 -30.46 -12.57 -5.76
C ASN A 61 -31.61 -12.96 -6.70
N THR A 62 -32.84 -13.15 -6.19
CA THR A 62 -33.99 -13.44 -7.05
C THR A 62 -34.26 -12.32 -8.05
N TYR A 63 -34.07 -11.06 -7.64
CA TYR A 63 -34.19 -9.89 -8.51
C TYR A 63 -33.10 -9.85 -9.59
N LEU A 64 -31.86 -10.16 -9.24
CA LEU A 64 -30.74 -10.20 -10.19
C LEU A 64 -30.86 -11.35 -11.21
N GLU A 65 -31.56 -12.42 -10.84
CA GLU A 65 -31.83 -13.57 -11.72
C GLU A 65 -32.98 -13.32 -12.71
N GLU A 66 -33.70 -12.19 -12.59
CA GLU A 66 -34.76 -11.85 -13.53
C GLU A 66 -34.22 -11.61 -14.95
N LYS A 67 -34.97 -12.12 -15.92
CA LYS A 67 -34.61 -12.04 -17.34
C LYS A 67 -34.41 -10.57 -17.75
N ASN A 68 -33.29 -10.26 -18.40
CA ASN A 68 -32.86 -8.93 -18.86
C ASN A 68 -32.28 -7.96 -17.79
N LYS A 69 -32.28 -8.28 -16.49
CA LYS A 69 -31.61 -7.43 -15.48
C LYS A 69 -30.08 -7.43 -15.60
N PRO A 70 -29.39 -8.56 -15.85
CA PRO A 70 -27.93 -8.57 -15.98
C PRO A 70 -27.40 -7.66 -17.10
N GLU A 71 -28.08 -7.67 -18.26
CA GLU A 71 -27.70 -6.85 -19.42
C GLU A 71 -27.94 -5.35 -19.15
N LYS A 72 -29.05 -5.00 -18.51
CA LYS A 72 -29.36 -3.60 -18.12
C LYS A 72 -28.36 -3.07 -17.09
N LEU A 73 -28.03 -3.88 -16.08
CA LEU A 73 -27.04 -3.52 -15.06
C LEU A 73 -25.64 -3.39 -15.66
N ALA A 74 -25.27 -4.28 -16.57
CA ALA A 74 -24.00 -4.18 -17.30
C ALA A 74 -23.92 -2.86 -18.09
N ALA A 75 -24.96 -2.51 -18.85
CA ALA A 75 -25.02 -1.26 -19.60
C ALA A 75 -24.93 -0.02 -18.68
N LEU A 76 -25.67 -0.02 -17.56
CA LEU A 76 -25.64 1.08 -16.58
C LEU A 76 -24.29 1.19 -15.85
N SER A 77 -23.65 0.06 -15.55
CA SER A 77 -22.34 0.05 -14.90
C SER A 77 -21.25 0.62 -15.81
N LEU A 78 -21.32 0.34 -17.12
CA LEU A 78 -20.40 0.88 -18.11
C LEU A 78 -20.56 2.40 -18.25
N THR A 79 -21.79 2.92 -18.19
CA THR A 79 -22.03 4.36 -18.33
C THR A 79 -21.80 5.16 -17.06
N THR A 80 -21.97 4.55 -15.88
CA THR A 80 -21.98 5.28 -14.60
C THR A 80 -20.72 4.99 -13.77
N TYR A 81 -20.47 3.72 -13.41
CA TYR A 81 -19.31 3.35 -12.60
C TYR A 81 -18.00 3.49 -13.36
N VAL A 82 -17.91 2.92 -14.56
CA VAL A 82 -16.67 2.97 -15.33
C VAL A 82 -16.33 4.41 -15.70
N ALA A 83 -17.31 5.23 -16.10
CA ALA A 83 -17.09 6.63 -16.42
C ALA A 83 -16.59 7.48 -15.23
N THR A 84 -16.99 7.15 -14.00
CA THR A 84 -16.58 7.89 -12.80
C THR A 84 -15.26 7.39 -12.21
N GLN A 85 -14.98 6.10 -12.31
CA GLN A 85 -13.77 5.49 -11.74
C GLN A 85 -12.55 5.58 -12.67
N LEU A 86 -12.75 5.60 -13.99
CA LEU A 86 -11.64 5.64 -14.95
C LEU A 86 -10.77 6.91 -14.80
N PRO A 87 -11.33 8.12 -14.64
CA PRO A 87 -10.53 9.33 -14.41
C PRO A 87 -9.71 9.26 -13.11
N VAL A 88 -10.31 8.76 -12.03
CA VAL A 88 -9.64 8.59 -10.73
C VAL A 88 -8.47 7.60 -10.85
N LEU A 89 -8.66 6.51 -11.60
CA LEU A 89 -7.59 5.57 -11.92
C LEU A 89 -6.47 6.21 -12.74
N ILE A 90 -6.80 7.05 -13.72
CA ILE A 90 -5.80 7.77 -14.52
C ILE A 90 -5.01 8.75 -13.65
N GLU A 91 -5.68 9.50 -12.78
CA GLU A 91 -5.04 10.44 -11.86
C GLU A 91 -4.10 9.73 -10.88
N THR A 92 -4.58 8.68 -10.22
CA THR A 92 -3.77 7.90 -9.28
C THR A 92 -2.57 7.24 -9.95
N VAL A 93 -2.72 6.72 -11.17
CA VAL A 93 -1.57 6.20 -11.96
C VAL A 93 -0.60 7.33 -12.31
N GLY A 94 -1.11 8.53 -12.64
CA GLY A 94 -0.30 9.72 -12.88
C GLY A 94 0.54 10.11 -11.67
N GLU A 95 -0.06 10.15 -10.47
CA GLU A 95 0.62 10.44 -9.20
C GLU A 95 1.67 9.37 -8.85
N LEU A 96 1.36 8.09 -9.10
CA LEU A 96 2.33 7.02 -8.90
C LEU A 96 3.52 7.18 -9.85
N LEU A 97 3.28 7.53 -11.12
CA LEU A 97 4.36 7.75 -12.09
C LEU A 97 5.25 8.94 -11.73
N THR A 98 4.69 10.04 -11.19
CA THR A 98 5.50 11.17 -10.71
C THR A 98 6.34 10.77 -9.50
N ALA A 99 5.73 10.09 -8.52
CA ALA A 99 6.47 9.57 -7.37
C ALA A 99 7.59 8.60 -7.76
N PHE A 100 7.36 7.74 -8.76
CA PHE A 100 8.41 6.84 -9.28
C PHE A 100 9.56 7.62 -9.92
N LYS A 101 9.29 8.67 -10.69
CA LYS A 101 10.34 9.53 -11.26
C LYS A 101 11.16 10.24 -10.18
N GLU A 102 10.50 10.75 -9.14
CA GLU A 102 11.18 11.37 -8.01
C GLU A 102 12.08 10.36 -7.27
N LEU A 103 11.59 9.14 -7.04
CA LEU A 103 12.39 8.08 -6.44
C LEU A 103 13.59 7.69 -7.31
N GLU A 104 13.41 7.57 -8.62
CA GLU A 104 14.49 7.26 -9.57
C GLU A 104 15.59 8.33 -9.53
N THR A 105 15.21 9.62 -9.55
CA THR A 105 16.19 10.71 -9.45
C THR A 105 16.93 10.69 -8.12
N ARG A 106 16.23 10.44 -7.01
CA ARG A 106 16.84 10.34 -5.67
C ARG A 106 17.79 9.15 -5.54
N VAL A 107 17.46 8.00 -6.15
CA VAL A 107 18.34 6.84 -6.20
C VAL A 107 19.62 7.17 -6.99
N CYS A 108 19.49 7.83 -8.14
CA CYS A 108 20.65 8.28 -8.92
C CYS A 108 21.56 9.22 -8.11
N GLN A 109 21.01 10.18 -7.37
CA GLN A 109 21.78 11.07 -6.48
C GLN A 109 22.49 10.29 -5.36
N LEU A 110 21.80 9.38 -4.69
CA LEU A 110 22.43 8.56 -3.65
C LEU A 110 23.54 7.67 -4.20
N GLN A 111 23.40 7.15 -5.42
CA GLN A 111 24.45 6.36 -6.06
C GLN A 111 25.70 7.19 -6.36
N THR A 112 25.58 8.46 -6.75
CA THR A 112 26.74 9.33 -6.96
C THR A 112 27.42 9.68 -5.64
N GLU A 113 26.65 10.00 -4.60
CA GLU A 113 27.17 10.23 -3.25
C GLU A 113 27.93 9.02 -2.70
N VAL A 114 27.37 7.82 -2.81
CA VAL A 114 28.03 6.57 -2.38
C VAL A 114 29.34 6.36 -3.14
N LYS A 115 29.40 6.67 -4.44
CA LYS A 115 30.65 6.60 -5.21
C LYS A 115 31.70 7.57 -4.67
N MET A 116 31.31 8.80 -4.36
CA MET A 116 32.22 9.81 -3.78
C MET A 116 32.75 9.36 -2.40
N VAL A 117 31.86 8.89 -1.52
CA VAL A 117 32.23 8.42 -0.19
C VAL A 117 33.20 7.23 -0.28
N ARG A 118 32.95 6.26 -1.17
CA ARG A 118 33.85 5.12 -1.39
C ARG A 118 35.24 5.56 -1.84
N GLN A 119 35.32 6.55 -2.75
CA GLN A 119 36.60 7.09 -3.18
C GLN A 119 37.33 7.80 -2.03
N ALA A 120 36.63 8.60 -1.24
CA ALA A 120 37.19 9.27 -0.06
C ALA A 120 37.69 8.25 0.98
N GLN A 121 36.91 7.20 1.24
CA GLN A 121 37.29 6.12 2.15
C GLN A 121 38.55 5.39 1.67
N ARG A 122 38.67 5.12 0.37
CA ARG A 122 39.88 4.52 -0.22
C ARG A 122 41.10 5.43 -0.04
N ARG A 123 40.97 6.73 -0.28
CA ARG A 123 42.06 7.71 -0.04
C ARG A 123 42.48 7.72 1.43
N ASN A 124 41.53 7.72 2.35
CA ASN A 124 41.80 7.68 3.78
C ASN A 124 42.50 6.38 4.21
N GLN A 125 42.11 5.24 3.65
CA GLN A 125 42.76 3.96 3.92
C GLN A 125 44.23 3.98 3.47
N ILE A 126 44.50 4.42 2.24
CA ILE A 126 45.87 4.57 1.71
C ILE A 126 46.68 5.53 2.59
N GLY A 127 46.09 6.67 2.99
CA GLY A 127 46.73 7.63 3.88
C GLY A 127 47.09 7.05 5.24
N ARG A 128 46.20 6.26 5.85
CA ARG A 128 46.45 5.57 7.13
C ARG A 128 47.58 4.54 7.00
N GLU A 129 47.59 3.76 5.94
CA GLU A 129 48.66 2.78 5.69
C GLU A 129 50.02 3.48 5.54
N LYS A 130 50.07 4.61 4.83
CA LYS A 130 51.29 5.41 4.68
C LYS A 130 51.76 5.93 6.05
N LEU A 131 50.85 6.50 6.85
CA LEU A 131 51.17 7.05 8.17
C LEU A 131 51.67 5.97 9.14
N GLU A 132 51.09 4.77 9.10
CA GLU A 132 51.57 3.63 9.90
C GLU A 132 52.96 3.15 9.45
N ARG A 133 53.27 3.17 8.15
CA ARG A 133 54.63 2.89 7.66
C ARG A 133 55.62 3.96 8.13
N GLU A 134 55.28 5.23 8.01
CA GLU A 134 56.11 6.35 8.48
C GLU A 134 56.36 6.31 9.99
N LYS A 135 55.35 5.93 10.77
CA LYS A 135 55.48 5.72 12.22
C LYS A 135 56.46 4.57 12.55
N ARG A 136 56.44 3.48 11.78
CA ARG A 136 57.39 2.37 11.96
C ARG A 136 58.81 2.79 11.59
N THR A 137 59.00 3.52 10.49
CA THR A 137 60.32 3.99 10.06
C THR A 137 60.91 5.00 11.05
N THR A 138 60.12 5.98 11.52
CA THR A 138 60.56 6.94 12.55
C THR A 138 60.90 6.26 13.87
N LYS A 139 60.11 5.27 14.32
CA LYS A 139 60.48 4.46 15.50
C LYS A 139 61.82 3.74 15.33
N LYS A 140 62.06 3.16 14.16
CA LYS A 140 63.34 2.49 13.84
C LYS A 140 64.50 3.49 13.85
N GLN A 141 64.33 4.64 13.19
CA GLN A 141 65.33 5.71 13.17
C GLN A 141 65.64 6.22 14.59
N LEU A 142 64.63 6.40 15.44
CA LEU A 142 64.81 6.78 16.84
C LEU A 142 65.62 5.73 17.60
N SER A 143 65.31 4.44 17.42
CA SER A 143 66.07 3.34 18.02
C SER A 143 67.53 3.32 17.55
N ASP A 144 67.77 3.51 16.25
CA ASP A 144 69.11 3.55 15.66
C ASP A 144 69.91 4.76 16.16
N LEU A 145 69.29 5.93 16.27
CA LEU A 145 69.89 7.14 16.84
C LEU A 145 70.25 6.95 18.31
N ARG A 146 69.34 6.38 19.11
CA ARG A 146 69.61 6.03 20.52
C ARG A 146 70.79 5.08 20.65
N ARG A 147 70.85 4.04 19.81
CA ARG A 147 71.98 3.10 19.78
C ARG A 147 73.29 3.79 19.43
N ARG A 148 73.30 4.64 18.40
CA ARG A 148 74.50 5.41 18.00
C ARG A 148 74.95 6.38 19.09
N TYR A 149 74.01 7.05 19.76
CA TYR A 149 74.29 7.95 20.88
C TYR A 149 74.96 7.20 22.04
N TRP A 150 74.41 6.05 22.45
CA TRP A 150 75.03 5.20 23.46
C TRP A 150 76.45 4.81 23.05
N GLN A 151 76.64 4.28 21.84
CA GLN A 151 77.95 3.84 21.35
C GLN A 151 79.00 4.95 21.40
N ARG A 152 78.59 6.22 21.21
CA ARG A 152 79.50 7.36 21.21
C ARG A 152 79.78 7.94 22.59
N THR A 153 78.81 7.91 23.50
CA THR A 153 78.89 8.62 24.80
C THR A 153 79.02 7.69 26.00
N GLY A 154 78.72 6.39 25.85
CA GLY A 154 78.65 5.42 26.94
C GLY A 154 77.46 5.61 27.89
N GLN A 155 76.64 6.64 27.67
CA GLN A 155 75.47 6.95 28.50
C GLN A 155 74.19 6.39 27.88
N LYS A 156 73.32 5.83 28.72
CA LYS A 156 72.00 5.35 28.29
C LYS A 156 71.13 6.54 27.88
N PRO A 157 70.62 6.58 26.63
CA PRO A 157 69.75 7.66 26.20
C PRO A 157 68.40 7.59 26.94
N LEU A 158 67.89 8.76 27.34
CA LEU A 158 66.55 8.95 27.93
C LEU A 158 65.42 8.55 26.95
#